data_AF-A0A645B2P2-F1
#
_entry.id   AF-A0A645B2P2-F1
#
_cell.length_a   1.000
_cell.length_b   1.000
_cell.length_c   1.000
_cell.angle_alpha   90.00
_cell.angle_beta   90.00
_cell.angle_gamma   90.00
#
_symmetry.space_group_name_H-M   'P 1'
#
loop_
_entity.id
_entity.type
_entity.pdbx_description
1 polymer ?
#
loop_
_entity_poly.entity_id
_entity_poly.type
_entity_poly.pdbx_seq_one_letter_code
_entity_poly.pdbx_strand_id
1 'polypeptide(L)'
;MKKLLFLLFLLPAIAFSQGDQMKSAEDFVRGYFKMFEEKNWDVIPDMYAEDGQVIGFGNKIMSLSETMKPVLERNKTEMTAETINIEWIQTKPTGSNTVLVTTKYFDMTNRSGNIRITENIGNFLLEKNDDTWKIKMWINNQNSPVINSKNIEAKYRVSNSPASYKFAASVSSSYGFECCMIEYFKKKGISPAELGKIVGKRYASTWDKSVIYKGLISNFAGFFPIISTYVEILERTDNTFKAKLLAPTIKKSWEITRSDVLDFVQNTYFEIADNMGSDCKVSDDGQYWIITMNKK
;
A
#
# COMPACT_ATOMS: atom_id res chain seq x y z
N MET A 1 -27.69 -21.50 50.99
CA MET A 1 -28.54 -20.40 50.48
C MET A 1 -27.86 -19.02 50.48
N LYS A 2 -27.21 -18.54 51.56
CA LYS A 2 -26.54 -17.22 51.57
C LYS A 2 -25.47 -17.03 50.47
N LYS A 3 -24.69 -18.08 50.14
CA LYS A 3 -23.69 -18.05 49.06
C LYS A 3 -24.30 -18.02 47.64
N LEU A 4 -25.51 -18.57 47.47
CA LEU A 4 -26.20 -18.61 46.17
C LEU A 4 -26.82 -17.24 45.82
N LEU A 5 -27.37 -16.54 46.83
CA LEU A 5 -27.86 -15.17 46.68
C LEU A 5 -26.72 -14.19 46.33
N PHE A 6 -25.54 -14.35 46.91
CA PHE A 6 -24.38 -13.50 46.60
C PHE A 6 -23.92 -13.62 45.13
N LEU A 7 -23.95 -14.84 44.57
CA LEU A 7 -23.68 -15.08 43.15
C LEU A 7 -24.73 -14.45 42.23
N LEU A 8 -26.01 -14.45 42.63
CA LEU A 8 -27.09 -13.80 41.88
C LEU A 8 -27.00 -12.27 41.88
N PHE A 9 -26.43 -11.65 42.92
CA PHE A 9 -26.15 -10.21 42.94
C PHE A 9 -24.87 -9.82 42.15
N LEU A 10 -23.91 -10.73 42.01
CA LEU A 10 -22.69 -10.51 41.24
C LEU A 10 -22.93 -10.56 39.72
N LEU A 11 -23.88 -11.37 39.24
CA LEU A 11 -24.17 -11.49 37.81
C LEU A 11 -24.62 -10.16 37.16
N PRO A 12 -25.55 -9.38 37.74
CA PRO A 12 -25.86 -8.04 37.27
C PRO A 12 -24.65 -7.12 37.34
N ALA A 13 -23.92 -7.07 38.46
CA ALA A 13 -22.77 -6.20 38.62
C ALA A 13 -21.64 -6.48 37.60
N ILE A 14 -21.40 -7.77 37.30
CA ILE A 14 -20.44 -8.19 36.27
C ILE A 14 -20.95 -7.81 34.88
N ALA A 15 -22.24 -8.01 34.58
CA ALA A 15 -22.83 -7.61 33.30
C ALA A 15 -22.83 -6.08 33.10
N PHE A 16 -23.10 -5.30 34.16
CA PHE A 16 -22.98 -3.84 34.15
C PHE A 16 -21.53 -3.40 33.97
N SER A 17 -20.57 -4.03 34.67
CA SER A 17 -19.15 -3.71 34.52
C SER A 17 -18.61 -4.00 33.11
N GLN A 18 -19.09 -5.06 32.45
CA GLN A 18 -18.75 -5.35 31.06
C GLN A 18 -19.40 -4.36 30.09
N GLY A 19 -20.66 -3.99 30.31
CA GLY A 19 -21.33 -2.97 29.51
C GLY A 19 -20.63 -1.61 29.56
N ASP A 20 -20.21 -1.19 30.75
CA ASP A 20 -19.47 0.06 30.96
C ASP A 20 -18.07 0.01 30.33
N GLN A 21 -17.37 -1.13 30.45
CA GLN A 21 -16.07 -1.34 29.81
C GLN A 21 -16.17 -1.30 28.28
N MET A 22 -17.18 -1.93 27.70
CA MET A 22 -17.41 -1.93 26.25
C MET A 22 -17.71 -0.52 25.74
N LYS A 23 -18.61 0.20 26.41
CA LYS A 23 -18.92 1.59 26.04
C LYS A 23 -17.71 2.50 26.15
N SER A 24 -16.93 2.39 27.23
CA SER A 24 -15.69 3.14 27.40
C SER A 24 -14.66 2.88 26.29
N ALA A 25 -14.55 1.63 25.82
CA ALA A 25 -13.69 1.28 24.68
C ALA A 25 -14.17 1.88 23.36
N GLU A 26 -15.49 1.90 23.12
CA GLU A 26 -16.07 2.56 21.94
C GLU A 26 -15.83 4.07 21.96
N ASP A 27 -16.05 4.71 23.10
CA ASP A 27 -15.83 6.13 23.30
C ASP A 27 -14.35 6.49 23.09
N PHE A 28 -13.43 5.63 23.51
CA PHE A 28 -12.00 5.78 23.22
C PHE A 28 -11.71 5.77 21.71
N VAL A 29 -12.23 4.81 20.94
CA VAL A 29 -12.00 4.76 19.49
C VAL A 29 -12.64 5.94 18.75
N ARG A 30 -13.81 6.41 19.22
CA ARG A 30 -14.43 7.65 18.70
C ARG A 30 -13.56 8.86 18.98
N GLY A 31 -13.06 8.99 20.20
CA GLY A 31 -12.11 10.04 20.58
C GLY A 31 -10.82 9.98 19.77
N TYR A 32 -10.32 8.78 19.50
CA TYR A 32 -9.18 8.55 18.63
C TYR A 32 -9.39 9.11 17.23
N PHE A 33 -10.51 8.81 16.58
CA PHE A 33 -10.82 9.39 15.27
C PHE A 33 -11.01 10.91 15.32
N LYS A 34 -11.65 11.42 16.37
CA LYS A 34 -11.84 12.88 16.54
C LYS A 34 -10.52 13.63 16.60
N MET A 35 -9.46 13.04 17.17
CA MET A 35 -8.13 13.65 17.18
C MET A 35 -7.54 13.86 15.78
N PHE A 36 -7.92 13.04 14.79
CA PHE A 36 -7.52 13.26 13.39
C PHE A 36 -8.27 14.43 12.77
N GLU A 37 -9.59 14.52 13.01
CA GLU A 37 -10.41 15.65 12.55
C GLU A 37 -9.94 16.99 13.15
N GLU A 38 -9.57 16.97 14.43
CA GLU A 38 -9.06 18.13 15.19
C GLU A 38 -7.56 18.40 14.95
N LYS A 39 -6.87 17.54 14.19
CA LYS A 39 -5.44 17.67 13.85
C LYS A 39 -4.51 17.63 15.07
N ASN A 40 -4.86 16.88 16.10
CA ASN A 40 -4.05 16.68 17.31
C ASN A 40 -2.88 15.69 17.07
N TRP A 41 -2.09 15.94 16.02
CA TRP A 41 -1.05 15.03 15.52
C TRP A 41 0.01 14.67 16.56
N ASP A 42 0.32 15.59 17.47
CA ASP A 42 1.33 15.40 18.51
C ASP A 42 0.82 14.54 19.69
N VAL A 43 -0.49 14.45 19.88
CA VAL A 43 -1.12 13.72 21.00
C VAL A 43 -1.49 12.29 20.61
N ILE A 44 -1.76 12.05 19.32
CA ILE A 44 -2.12 10.73 18.81
C ILE A 44 -1.12 9.62 19.21
N PRO A 45 0.22 9.82 19.21
CA PRO A 45 1.17 8.82 19.67
C PRO A 45 0.94 8.33 21.10
N ASP A 46 0.41 9.18 21.98
CA ASP A 46 0.15 8.82 23.38
C ASP A 46 -0.99 7.80 23.49
N MET A 47 -1.77 7.58 22.43
CA MET A 47 -2.85 6.59 22.43
C MET A 47 -2.35 5.18 22.16
N TYR A 48 -1.08 5.00 21.81
CA TYR A 48 -0.50 3.71 21.48
C TYR A 48 0.11 3.06 22.73
N ALA A 49 -0.02 1.73 22.83
CA ALA A 49 0.77 0.98 23.80
C ALA A 49 2.25 1.04 23.38
N GLU A 50 3.17 0.93 24.35
CA GLU A 50 4.62 0.99 24.10
C GLU A 50 5.07 -0.07 23.08
N ASP A 51 4.52 -1.29 23.20
CA ASP A 51 4.71 -2.42 22.29
C ASP A 51 3.55 -2.57 21.29
N GLY A 52 2.83 -1.48 21.01
CA GLY A 52 1.71 -1.45 20.08
C GLY A 52 2.09 -1.90 18.68
N GLN A 53 1.20 -2.64 18.02
CA GLN A 53 1.42 -3.24 16.71
C GLN A 53 0.43 -2.75 15.66
N VAL A 54 0.87 -2.69 14.40
CA VAL A 54 0.00 -2.49 13.24
C VAL A 54 0.18 -3.61 12.24
N ILE A 55 -0.95 -4.08 11.70
CA ILE A 55 -1.01 -5.03 10.60
C ILE A 55 -1.64 -4.30 9.40
N GLY A 56 -0.81 -3.98 8.42
CA GLY A 56 -1.20 -3.28 7.19
C GLY A 56 -1.12 -4.16 5.94
N PHE A 57 -1.14 -3.52 4.77
CA PHE A 57 -1.01 -4.19 3.48
C PHE A 57 0.28 -5.04 3.42
N GLY A 58 0.13 -6.35 3.21
CA GLY A 58 1.24 -7.31 3.12
C GLY A 58 1.40 -8.27 4.30
N ASN A 59 0.46 -8.30 5.27
CA ASN A 59 0.40 -9.26 6.39
C ASN A 59 1.61 -9.23 7.34
N LYS A 60 2.41 -8.15 7.34
CA LYS A 60 3.53 -7.98 8.27
C LYS A 60 3.07 -7.27 9.54
N ILE A 61 3.47 -7.82 10.69
CA ILE A 61 3.34 -7.17 11.99
C ILE A 61 4.48 -6.16 12.15
N MET A 62 4.15 -4.90 12.41
CA MET A 62 5.11 -3.80 12.56
C MET A 62 4.83 -3.02 13.84
N SER A 63 5.83 -2.28 14.35
CA SER A 63 5.63 -1.33 15.45
C SER A 63 4.65 -0.23 15.02
N LEU A 64 3.60 -0.02 15.81
CA LEU A 64 2.57 0.98 15.55
C LEU A 64 3.15 2.40 15.61
N SER A 65 3.93 2.69 16.65
CA SER A 65 4.53 4.01 16.86
C SER A 65 5.51 4.37 15.75
N GLU A 66 6.41 3.45 15.38
CA GLU A 66 7.38 3.66 14.30
C GLU A 66 6.70 3.82 12.93
N THR A 67 5.65 3.02 12.68
CA THR A 67 4.91 3.06 11.40
C THR A 67 4.14 4.36 11.26
N MET A 68 3.51 4.84 12.34
CA MET A 68 2.64 6.02 12.28
C MET A 68 3.40 7.34 12.38
N LYS A 69 4.58 7.38 13.00
CA LYS A 69 5.40 8.60 13.11
C LYS A 69 5.57 9.35 11.77
N PRO A 70 6.07 8.74 10.67
CA PRO A 70 6.23 9.44 9.40
C PRO A 70 4.90 9.84 8.75
N VAL A 71 3.79 9.16 9.08
CA VAL A 71 2.44 9.50 8.59
C VAL A 71 1.95 10.77 9.27
N LEU A 72 2.07 10.83 10.60
CA LEU A 72 1.66 11.98 11.40
C LEU A 72 2.50 13.22 11.06
N GLU A 73 3.81 13.09 10.92
CA GLU A 73 4.69 14.20 10.49
C GLU A 73 4.31 14.74 9.12
N ARG A 74 3.93 13.86 8.19
CA ARG A 74 3.45 14.29 6.87
C ARG A 74 2.09 14.99 6.94
N ASN A 75 1.19 14.49 7.78
CA ASN A 75 -0.15 15.08 7.94
C ASN A 75 -0.07 16.51 8.51
N LYS A 76 0.90 16.82 9.38
CA LYS A 76 1.14 18.19 9.89
C LYS A 76 1.31 19.22 8.76
N THR A 77 1.95 18.83 7.66
CA THR A 77 2.24 19.75 6.54
C THR A 77 1.26 19.63 5.39
N GLU A 78 0.74 18.43 5.12
CA GLU A 78 -0.06 18.15 3.91
C GLU A 78 -1.57 18.14 4.15
N MET A 79 -2.04 17.82 5.37
CA MET A 79 -3.45 17.58 5.64
C MET A 79 -4.20 18.88 5.93
N THR A 80 -5.05 19.31 5.00
CA THR A 80 -5.86 20.53 5.17
C THR A 80 -7.19 20.26 5.84
N ALA A 81 -7.79 19.07 5.66
CA ALA A 81 -8.97 18.63 6.39
C ALA A 81 -9.06 17.09 6.44
N GLU A 82 -9.67 16.56 7.50
CA GLU A 82 -10.00 15.15 7.65
C GLU A 82 -11.38 15.03 8.31
N THR A 83 -12.19 14.07 7.88
CA THR A 83 -13.51 13.80 8.45
C THR A 83 -13.74 12.29 8.45
N ILE A 84 -14.07 11.75 9.61
CA ILE A 84 -14.23 10.31 9.84
C ILE A 84 -15.66 10.04 10.32
N ASN A 85 -16.46 9.42 9.46
CA ASN A 85 -17.83 9.03 9.78
C ASN A 85 -17.90 7.53 10.11
N ILE A 86 -18.19 7.21 11.37
CA ILE A 86 -18.37 5.83 11.85
C ILE A 86 -19.78 5.35 11.50
N GLU A 87 -19.88 4.37 10.60
CA GLU A 87 -21.16 3.75 10.21
C GLU A 87 -21.68 2.82 11.31
N TRP A 88 -20.79 1.99 11.86
CA TRP A 88 -21.08 1.15 13.02
C TRP A 88 -19.80 0.84 13.78
N ILE A 89 -19.97 0.55 15.07
CA ILE A 89 -18.92 0.09 15.98
C ILE A 89 -19.45 -1.11 16.74
N GLN A 90 -18.60 -2.11 16.94
CA GLN A 90 -18.91 -3.32 17.68
C GLN A 90 -17.73 -3.66 18.58
N THR A 91 -18.05 -4.11 19.78
CA THR A 91 -17.06 -4.31 20.82
C THR A 91 -17.19 -5.70 21.42
N LYS A 92 -16.05 -6.35 21.64
CA LYS A 92 -15.99 -7.69 22.24
C LYS A 92 -14.87 -7.75 23.28
N PRO A 93 -15.18 -8.00 24.56
CA PRO A 93 -14.16 -8.29 25.55
C PRO A 93 -13.32 -9.51 25.13
N THR A 94 -11.99 -9.38 25.22
CA THR A 94 -11.03 -10.46 24.90
C THR A 94 -10.26 -10.93 26.13
N GLY A 95 -10.31 -10.17 27.22
CA GLY A 95 -9.69 -10.44 28.51
C GLY A 95 -10.20 -9.47 29.56
N SER A 96 -9.67 -9.53 30.79
CA SER A 96 -10.08 -8.64 31.88
C SER A 96 -9.77 -7.17 31.59
N ASN A 97 -8.64 -6.90 30.92
CA ASN A 97 -8.17 -5.56 30.60
C ASN A 97 -8.02 -5.33 29.10
N THR A 98 -8.61 -6.20 28.26
CA THR A 98 -8.47 -6.11 26.81
C THR A 98 -9.80 -6.26 26.10
N VAL A 99 -9.96 -5.46 25.05
CA VAL A 99 -11.18 -5.39 24.26
C VAL A 99 -10.82 -5.30 22.79
N LEU A 100 -11.53 -6.05 21.95
CA LEU A 100 -11.49 -5.87 20.50
C LEU A 100 -12.63 -4.95 20.09
N VAL A 101 -12.29 -3.83 19.47
CA VAL A 101 -13.23 -2.91 18.84
C VAL A 101 -13.11 -3.06 17.33
N THR A 102 -14.20 -3.44 16.67
CA THR A 102 -14.30 -3.47 15.21
C THR A 102 -15.23 -2.35 14.77
N THR A 103 -14.83 -1.58 13.77
CA THR A 103 -15.60 -0.43 13.30
C THR A 103 -15.54 -0.33 11.79
N LYS A 104 -16.67 0.02 11.18
CA LYS A 104 -16.73 0.46 9.79
C LYS A 104 -16.88 1.96 9.74
N TYR A 105 -16.03 2.62 8.96
CA TYR A 105 -16.01 4.06 8.87
C TYR A 105 -15.62 4.54 7.47
N PHE A 106 -16.12 5.72 7.12
CA PHE A 106 -15.68 6.47 5.95
C PHE A 106 -14.71 7.54 6.39
N ASP A 107 -13.54 7.57 5.77
CA ASP A 107 -12.52 8.59 5.98
C ASP A 107 -12.41 9.46 4.72
N MET A 108 -12.67 10.76 4.88
CA MET A 108 -12.47 11.79 3.87
C MET A 108 -11.26 12.64 4.26
N THR A 109 -10.23 12.61 3.44
CA THR A 109 -9.04 13.45 3.59
C THR A 109 -8.95 14.48 2.47
N ASN A 110 -8.51 15.69 2.81
CA ASN A 110 -8.11 16.72 1.86
C ASN A 110 -6.62 17.02 2.06
N ARG A 111 -5.82 16.68 1.05
CA ARG A 111 -4.38 16.97 1.03
C ARG A 111 -4.09 17.99 -0.05
N SER A 112 -3.91 19.24 0.34
CA SER A 112 -3.61 20.36 -0.57
C SER A 112 -4.55 20.45 -1.78
N GLY A 113 -5.86 20.22 -1.58
CA GLY A 113 -6.89 20.27 -2.63
C GLY A 113 -7.22 18.91 -3.26
N ASN A 114 -6.45 17.86 -2.96
CA ASN A 114 -6.77 16.50 -3.38
C ASN A 114 -7.67 15.82 -2.34
N ILE A 115 -8.95 15.67 -2.68
CA ILE A 115 -9.94 15.01 -1.84
C ILE A 115 -9.94 13.52 -2.12
N ARG A 116 -9.72 12.72 -1.07
CA ARG A 116 -9.79 11.25 -1.11
C ARG A 116 -10.82 10.78 -0.10
N ILE A 117 -11.70 9.87 -0.53
CA ILE A 117 -12.68 9.20 0.35
C ILE A 117 -12.38 7.71 0.34
N THR A 118 -12.33 7.09 1.52
CA THR A 118 -12.10 5.65 1.68
C THR A 118 -13.09 5.04 2.65
N GLU A 119 -13.54 3.82 2.36
CA GLU A 119 -14.29 2.99 3.30
C GLU A 119 -13.29 2.07 3.98
N ASN A 120 -13.34 1.99 5.30
CA ASN A 120 -12.39 1.21 6.09
C ASN A 120 -13.14 0.33 7.08
N ILE A 121 -12.60 -0.87 7.32
CA ILE A 121 -12.92 -1.69 8.48
C ILE A 121 -11.67 -1.72 9.35
N GLY A 122 -11.73 -1.02 10.47
CA GLY A 122 -10.67 -1.01 11.48
C GLY A 122 -10.95 -2.04 12.56
N ASN A 123 -9.94 -2.81 12.94
CA ASN A 123 -9.97 -3.62 14.15
C ASN A 123 -8.91 -3.10 15.11
N PHE A 124 -9.31 -2.75 16.32
CA PHE A 124 -8.46 -2.21 17.37
C PHE A 124 -8.51 -3.15 18.56
N LEU A 125 -7.40 -3.83 18.84
CA LEU A 125 -7.21 -4.46 20.15
C LEU A 125 -6.75 -3.36 21.10
N LEU A 126 -7.58 -3.07 22.09
CA LEU A 126 -7.28 -2.13 23.15
C LEU A 126 -6.81 -2.89 24.39
N GLU A 127 -5.82 -2.33 25.08
CA GLU A 127 -5.44 -2.73 26.43
C GLU A 127 -5.64 -1.56 27.40
N LYS A 128 -6.06 -1.88 28.62
CA LYS A 128 -6.29 -0.89 29.68
C LYS A 128 -5.07 -0.87 30.61
N ASN A 129 -4.36 0.26 30.63
CA ASN A 129 -3.21 0.54 31.48
C ASN A 129 -3.53 1.75 32.38
N ASP A 130 -3.44 1.60 33.70
CA ASP A 130 -3.71 2.66 34.69
C ASP A 130 -4.99 3.47 34.41
N ASP A 131 -6.09 2.75 34.22
CA ASP A 131 -7.41 3.28 33.87
C ASP A 131 -7.57 3.97 32.50
N THR A 132 -6.54 3.97 31.67
CA THR A 132 -6.60 4.51 30.30
C THR A 132 -6.51 3.40 29.25
N TRP A 133 -7.29 3.54 28.18
CA TRP A 133 -7.17 2.66 27.02
C TRP A 133 -5.96 3.05 26.16
N LYS A 134 -5.27 2.05 25.63
CA LYS A 134 -4.20 2.19 24.64
C LYS A 134 -4.44 1.21 23.49
N ILE A 135 -4.04 1.59 22.28
CA ILE A 135 -4.08 0.74 21.10
C ILE A 135 -2.89 -0.23 21.16
N LYS A 136 -3.18 -1.49 21.45
CA LYS A 136 -2.20 -2.58 21.46
C LYS A 136 -2.02 -3.18 20.07
N MET A 137 -3.10 -3.29 19.30
CA MET A 137 -3.00 -3.73 17.91
C MET A 137 -4.01 -2.99 17.03
N TRP A 138 -3.57 -2.54 15.86
CA TRP A 138 -4.44 -2.00 14.83
C TRP A 138 -4.32 -2.81 13.54
N ILE A 139 -5.43 -3.39 13.11
CA ILE A 139 -5.55 -4.05 11.80
C ILE A 139 -6.39 -3.15 10.91
N ASN A 140 -5.75 -2.54 9.92
CA ASN A 140 -6.40 -1.63 8.99
C ASN A 140 -6.73 -2.36 7.69
N ASN A 141 -8.02 -2.56 7.42
CA ASN A 141 -8.51 -3.00 6.12
C ASN A 141 -9.15 -1.83 5.38
N GLN A 142 -8.46 -1.31 4.37
CA GLN A 142 -8.93 -0.20 3.56
C GLN A 142 -9.50 -0.70 2.22
N ASN A 143 -10.78 -0.42 1.99
CA ASN A 143 -11.45 -0.61 0.69
C ASN A 143 -11.35 0.71 -0.11
N SER A 144 -10.53 0.73 -1.17
CA SER A 144 -10.41 1.89 -2.06
C SER A 144 -11.12 1.65 -3.40
N PRO A 145 -11.78 2.66 -3.98
CA PRO A 145 -12.85 3.46 -3.39
C PRO A 145 -14.23 2.79 -3.55
N VAL A 146 -15.02 2.84 -2.48
CA VAL A 146 -16.45 2.58 -2.49
C VAL A 146 -17.17 3.90 -2.19
N ILE A 147 -17.70 4.56 -3.23
CA ILE A 147 -18.42 5.84 -3.08
C ILE A 147 -19.88 5.50 -2.73
N ASN A 148 -20.18 5.22 -1.46
CA ASN A 148 -21.52 4.82 -1.02
C ASN A 148 -22.12 5.75 0.05
N SER A 149 -22.02 7.07 -0.15
CA SER A 149 -22.77 8.02 0.70
C SER A 149 -24.24 8.11 0.25
N LYS A 150 -25.17 8.12 1.22
CA LYS A 150 -26.60 8.40 0.97
C LYS A 150 -26.82 9.79 0.36
N ASN A 151 -25.90 10.72 0.59
CA ASN A 151 -25.94 12.10 0.09
C ASN A 151 -25.32 12.24 -1.32
N ILE A 152 -24.82 11.15 -1.91
CA ILE A 152 -24.30 11.12 -3.28
C ILE A 152 -25.33 10.43 -4.17
N GLU A 153 -25.68 11.06 -5.30
CA GLU A 153 -26.62 10.50 -6.28
C GLU A 153 -26.17 9.11 -6.76
N ALA A 154 -27.12 8.20 -6.98
CA ALA A 154 -26.84 6.80 -7.30
C ALA A 154 -25.90 6.61 -8.49
N LYS A 155 -25.96 7.49 -9.49
CA LYS A 155 -25.10 7.46 -10.70
C LYS A 155 -23.61 7.71 -10.41
N TYR A 156 -23.28 8.32 -9.27
CA TYR A 156 -21.90 8.58 -8.85
C TYR A 156 -21.41 7.58 -7.80
N ARG A 157 -22.25 6.62 -7.41
CA ARG A 157 -21.85 5.56 -6.48
C ARG A 157 -21.09 4.49 -7.24
N VAL A 158 -19.91 4.13 -6.75
CA VAL A 158 -19.06 3.09 -7.35
C VAL A 158 -18.75 2.07 -6.26
N SER A 159 -19.19 0.83 -6.44
CA SER A 159 -19.01 -0.27 -5.49
C SER A 159 -17.68 -1.00 -5.64
N ASN A 160 -16.82 -0.56 -6.56
CA ASN A 160 -15.59 -1.21 -6.93
C ASN A 160 -14.54 -0.17 -7.34
N SER A 161 -13.27 -0.41 -7.03
CA SER A 161 -12.22 0.50 -7.49
C SER A 161 -12.23 0.58 -9.03
N PRO A 162 -12.03 1.77 -9.61
CA PRO A 162 -11.80 1.90 -11.05
C PRO A 162 -10.69 0.95 -11.50
N ALA A 163 -10.87 0.29 -12.65
CA ALA A 163 -9.87 -0.63 -13.19
C ALA A 163 -8.49 0.03 -13.35
N SER A 164 -8.46 1.32 -13.71
CA SER A 164 -7.24 2.14 -13.80
C SER A 164 -6.49 2.25 -12.48
N TYR A 165 -7.19 2.36 -11.35
CA TYR A 165 -6.57 2.40 -10.03
C TYR A 165 -5.96 1.04 -9.64
N LYS A 166 -6.69 -0.05 -9.88
CA LYS A 166 -6.18 -1.41 -9.63
C LYS A 166 -4.96 -1.72 -10.49
N PHE A 167 -5.00 -1.28 -11.73
CA PHE A 167 -3.89 -1.37 -12.66
C PHE A 167 -2.67 -0.60 -12.14
N ALA A 168 -2.82 0.67 -11.76
CA ALA A 168 -1.74 1.49 -11.20
C ALA A 168 -1.12 0.86 -9.93
N ALA A 169 -1.94 0.32 -9.03
CA ALA A 169 -1.46 -0.38 -7.84
C ALA A 169 -0.70 -1.68 -8.18
N SER A 170 -1.16 -2.41 -9.19
CA SER A 170 -0.50 -3.64 -9.67
C SER A 170 0.84 -3.34 -10.33
N VAL A 171 0.92 -2.27 -11.14
CA VAL A 171 2.17 -1.76 -11.72
C VAL A 171 3.15 -1.38 -10.61
N SER A 172 2.71 -0.59 -9.62
CA SER A 172 3.57 -0.20 -8.49
C SER A 172 4.06 -1.42 -7.69
N SER A 173 3.23 -2.43 -7.50
CA SER A 173 3.60 -3.67 -6.80
C SER A 173 4.63 -4.47 -7.59
N SER A 174 4.50 -4.52 -8.93
CA SER A 174 5.44 -5.21 -9.82
C SER A 174 6.84 -4.61 -9.71
N TYR A 175 6.96 -3.28 -9.79
CA TYR A 175 8.24 -2.60 -9.55
C TYR A 175 8.77 -2.82 -8.13
N GLY A 176 7.89 -2.93 -7.13
CA GLY A 176 8.29 -3.28 -5.77
C GLY A 176 8.96 -4.65 -5.68
N PHE A 177 8.44 -5.65 -6.40
CA PHE A 177 9.06 -6.98 -6.45
C PHE A 177 10.44 -6.95 -7.14
N GLU A 178 10.58 -6.20 -8.24
CA GLU A 178 11.86 -6.00 -8.90
C GLU A 178 12.89 -5.36 -7.96
N CYS A 179 12.50 -4.30 -7.24
CA CYS A 179 13.36 -3.64 -6.26
C CYS A 179 13.83 -4.61 -5.17
N CYS A 180 12.92 -5.41 -4.58
CA CYS A 180 13.28 -6.41 -3.58
C CYS A 180 14.26 -7.46 -4.13
N MET A 181 14.08 -7.91 -5.37
CA MET A 181 14.97 -8.88 -6.01
C MET A 181 16.36 -8.28 -6.21
N ILE A 182 16.45 -7.07 -6.76
CA ILE A 182 17.72 -6.36 -6.98
C ILE A 182 18.46 -6.20 -5.65
N GLU A 183 17.79 -5.71 -4.62
CA GLU A 183 18.39 -5.50 -3.29
C GLU A 183 18.93 -6.81 -2.69
N TYR A 184 18.14 -7.88 -2.75
CA TYR A 184 18.53 -9.21 -2.24
C TYR A 184 19.80 -9.74 -2.91
N PHE A 185 19.89 -9.67 -4.24
CA PHE A 185 21.04 -10.17 -4.98
C PHE A 185 22.25 -9.25 -4.86
N LYS A 186 22.05 -7.93 -4.78
CA LYS A 186 23.11 -6.96 -4.51
C LYS A 186 23.79 -7.22 -3.17
N LYS A 187 23.01 -7.53 -2.12
CA LYS A 187 23.52 -7.93 -0.80
C LYS A 187 24.33 -9.23 -0.82
N LYS A 188 24.18 -10.04 -1.88
CA LYS A 188 24.91 -11.29 -2.11
C LYS A 188 26.07 -11.14 -3.11
N GLY A 189 26.42 -9.91 -3.47
CA GLY A 189 27.55 -9.61 -4.35
C GLY A 189 27.25 -9.72 -5.83
N ILE A 190 25.99 -9.93 -6.24
CA ILE A 190 25.59 -9.91 -7.66
C ILE A 190 25.15 -8.50 -8.02
N SER A 191 25.84 -7.88 -8.98
CA SER A 191 25.50 -6.52 -9.41
C SER A 191 24.13 -6.48 -10.11
N PRO A 192 23.39 -5.35 -10.06
CA PRO A 192 22.12 -5.22 -10.77
C PRO A 192 22.23 -5.50 -12.28
N ALA A 193 23.33 -5.09 -12.90
CA ALA A 193 23.60 -5.37 -14.31
C ALA A 193 23.76 -6.88 -14.57
N GLU A 194 24.51 -7.59 -13.73
CA GLU A 194 24.69 -9.05 -13.85
C GLU A 194 23.37 -9.80 -13.61
N LEU A 195 22.61 -9.41 -12.59
CA LEU A 195 21.27 -9.93 -12.35
C LEU A 195 20.36 -9.72 -13.56
N GLY A 196 20.38 -8.52 -14.15
CA GLY A 196 19.63 -8.20 -15.36
C GLY A 196 19.97 -9.12 -16.52
N LYS A 197 21.25 -9.45 -16.71
CA LYS A 197 21.66 -10.42 -17.74
C LYS A 197 21.13 -11.82 -17.46
N ILE A 198 21.22 -12.29 -16.22
CA ILE A 198 20.72 -13.62 -15.82
C ILE A 198 19.22 -13.73 -16.08
N VAL A 199 18.46 -12.72 -15.65
CA VAL A 199 17.01 -12.68 -15.81
C VAL A 199 16.63 -12.52 -17.28
N GLY A 200 17.28 -11.62 -18.01
CA GLY A 200 17.08 -11.39 -19.44
C GLY A 200 17.29 -12.65 -20.27
N LYS A 201 18.40 -13.37 -20.06
CA LYS A 201 18.66 -14.67 -20.74
C LYS A 201 17.58 -15.70 -20.45
N ARG A 202 17.11 -15.78 -19.20
CA ARG A 202 16.03 -16.69 -18.81
C ARG A 202 14.74 -16.36 -19.56
N TYR A 203 14.34 -15.09 -19.62
CA TYR A 203 13.15 -14.69 -20.37
C TYR A 203 13.32 -14.90 -21.87
N ALA A 204 14.46 -14.52 -22.43
CA ALA A 204 14.76 -14.69 -23.84
C ALA A 204 14.69 -16.16 -24.30
N SER A 205 15.00 -17.11 -23.42
CA SER A 205 14.94 -18.55 -23.72
C SER A 205 13.52 -19.07 -24.03
N THR A 206 12.48 -18.35 -23.61
CA THR A 206 11.09 -18.74 -23.85
C THR A 206 10.49 -18.08 -25.09
N TRP A 207 11.25 -17.23 -25.79
CA TRP A 207 10.77 -16.49 -26.94
C TRP A 207 11.03 -17.26 -28.24
N ASP A 208 10.05 -17.26 -29.13
CA ASP A 208 10.20 -17.83 -30.46
C ASP A 208 11.16 -16.96 -31.29
N LYS A 209 12.35 -17.49 -31.57
CA LYS A 209 13.37 -16.77 -32.35
C LYS A 209 12.99 -16.59 -33.83
N SER A 210 12.02 -17.35 -34.35
CA SER A 210 11.64 -17.30 -35.75
C SER A 210 10.98 -15.98 -36.17
N VAL A 211 10.40 -15.24 -35.21
CA VAL A 211 9.71 -13.96 -35.46
C VAL A 211 10.63 -12.75 -35.37
N ILE A 212 11.86 -12.91 -34.86
CA ILE A 212 12.96 -11.93 -34.88
C ILE A 212 12.48 -10.53 -34.41
N TYR A 213 12.91 -9.46 -35.10
CA TYR A 213 12.61 -8.07 -34.78
C TYR A 213 11.11 -7.76 -34.78
N LYS A 214 10.33 -8.34 -35.71
CA LYS A 214 8.88 -8.09 -35.79
C LYS A 214 8.15 -8.63 -34.56
N GLY A 215 8.55 -9.81 -34.07
CA GLY A 215 8.07 -10.36 -32.82
C GLY A 215 8.50 -9.54 -31.61
N LEU A 216 9.75 -9.07 -31.61
CA LEU A 216 10.28 -8.21 -30.55
C LEU A 216 9.43 -6.97 -30.34
N ILE A 217 9.18 -6.19 -31.41
CA ILE A 217 8.38 -4.96 -31.32
C ILE A 217 6.97 -5.26 -30.84
N SER A 218 6.31 -6.29 -31.39
CA SER A 218 4.94 -6.64 -31.00
C SER A 218 4.85 -6.99 -29.52
N ASN A 219 5.80 -7.77 -29.00
CA ASN A 219 5.82 -8.16 -27.60
C ASN A 219 6.10 -6.96 -26.69
N PHE A 220 7.08 -6.12 -27.00
CA PHE A 220 7.39 -4.94 -26.19
C PHE A 220 6.28 -3.87 -26.24
N ALA A 221 5.66 -3.67 -27.41
CA ALA A 221 4.52 -2.76 -27.55
C ALA A 221 3.29 -3.23 -26.74
N GLY A 222 3.09 -4.55 -26.60
CA GLY A 222 2.04 -5.12 -25.76
C GLY A 222 2.41 -5.17 -24.27
N PHE A 223 3.68 -5.35 -23.95
CA PHE A 223 4.19 -5.46 -22.59
C PHE A 223 4.26 -4.11 -21.85
N PHE A 224 4.72 -3.05 -22.53
CA PHE A 224 4.87 -1.74 -21.88
C PHE A 224 3.59 -1.17 -21.25
N PRO A 225 2.41 -1.27 -21.90
CA PRO A 225 1.16 -0.85 -21.29
C PRO A 225 0.72 -1.70 -20.10
N ILE A 226 1.36 -2.84 -19.85
CA ILE A 226 1.09 -3.71 -18.67
C ILE A 226 1.94 -3.27 -17.48
N ILE A 227 3.16 -2.79 -17.73
CA ILE A 227 4.13 -2.45 -16.68
C ILE A 227 4.30 -0.95 -16.45
N SER A 228 3.53 -0.10 -17.14
CA SER A 228 3.60 1.34 -16.96
C SER A 228 2.22 1.98 -17.04
N THR A 229 2.00 3.01 -16.23
CA THR A 229 0.80 3.86 -16.30
C THR A 229 0.89 4.92 -17.39
N TYR A 230 2.06 5.09 -18.01
CA TYR A 230 2.27 5.97 -19.15
C TYR A 230 3.21 5.32 -20.17
N VAL A 231 2.76 5.23 -21.42
CA VAL A 231 3.54 4.73 -22.55
C VAL A 231 3.30 5.65 -23.74
N GLU A 232 4.38 6.13 -24.35
CA GLU A 232 4.34 6.87 -25.60
C GLU A 232 5.28 6.20 -26.59
N ILE A 233 4.76 5.80 -27.76
CA ILE A 233 5.59 5.28 -28.85
C ILE A 233 6.10 6.48 -29.64
N LEU A 234 7.41 6.72 -29.58
CA LEU A 234 8.07 7.83 -30.26
C LEU A 234 8.44 7.49 -31.70
N GLU A 235 8.81 6.23 -31.95
CA GLU A 235 9.19 5.76 -33.28
C GLU A 235 8.86 4.27 -33.44
N ARG A 236 8.33 3.89 -34.60
CA ARG A 236 8.13 2.48 -34.96
C ARG A 236 8.29 2.30 -36.47
N THR A 237 9.43 1.76 -36.85
CA THR A 237 9.80 1.45 -38.23
C THR A 237 10.25 -0.02 -38.33
N ASP A 238 10.59 -0.45 -39.54
CA ASP A 238 11.12 -1.80 -39.78
C ASP A 238 12.53 -2.03 -39.19
N ASN A 239 13.20 -0.97 -38.75
CA ASN A 239 14.55 -1.02 -38.19
C ASN A 239 14.67 -0.42 -36.79
N THR A 240 13.76 0.47 -36.38
CA THR A 240 13.84 1.18 -35.11
C THR A 240 12.51 1.14 -34.36
N PHE A 241 12.56 0.86 -33.06
CA PHE A 241 11.44 1.01 -32.14
C PHE A 241 11.90 1.84 -30.95
N LYS A 242 11.18 2.92 -30.70
CA LYS A 242 11.46 3.85 -29.62
C LYS A 242 10.21 4.12 -28.81
N ALA A 243 10.28 3.90 -27.51
CA ALA A 243 9.17 4.12 -26.59
C ALA A 243 9.63 4.87 -25.35
N LYS A 244 8.70 5.61 -24.75
CA LYS A 244 8.87 6.39 -23.53
C LYS A 244 7.94 5.84 -22.46
N LEU A 245 8.47 5.56 -21.28
CA LEU A 245 7.74 4.99 -20.15
C LEU A 245 7.93 5.86 -18.91
N LEU A 246 6.91 5.94 -18.05
CA LEU A 246 7.10 6.52 -16.72
C LEU A 246 8.05 5.63 -15.93
N ALA A 247 9.11 6.22 -15.40
CA ALA A 247 10.05 5.48 -14.59
C ALA A 247 9.47 5.13 -13.21
N PRO A 248 9.84 3.97 -12.63
CA PRO A 248 9.35 3.57 -11.32
C PRO A 248 9.80 4.50 -10.20
N THR A 249 8.94 4.62 -9.19
CA THR A 249 9.29 5.29 -7.93
C THR A 249 9.98 4.32 -6.99
N ILE A 250 11.21 4.64 -6.61
CA ILE A 250 12.00 3.83 -5.66
C ILE A 250 11.78 4.39 -4.26
N LYS A 251 11.32 3.54 -3.35
CA LYS A 251 11.12 3.91 -1.94
C LYS A 251 12.47 4.03 -1.25
N LYS A 252 12.62 5.06 -0.41
CA LYS A 252 13.83 5.31 0.41
C LYS A 252 14.17 4.16 1.38
N SER A 253 13.23 3.26 1.63
CA SER A 253 13.41 2.10 2.52
C SER A 253 14.22 0.97 1.91
N TRP A 254 14.46 0.98 0.59
CA TRP A 254 15.28 -0.04 -0.08
C TRP A 254 16.73 0.44 -0.21
N GLU A 255 17.69 -0.45 -0.01
CA GLU A 255 19.13 -0.16 -0.16
C GLU A 255 19.60 -0.23 -1.63
N ILE A 256 18.78 0.34 -2.54
CA ILE A 256 19.04 0.43 -3.97
C ILE A 256 18.72 1.83 -4.48
N THR A 257 19.34 2.19 -5.59
CA THR A 257 19.26 3.48 -6.25
C THR A 257 18.49 3.39 -7.56
N ARG A 258 18.15 4.54 -8.12
CA ARG A 258 17.59 4.65 -9.48
C ARG A 258 18.50 4.07 -10.56
N SER A 259 19.80 4.24 -10.40
CA SER A 259 20.79 3.63 -11.29
C SER A 259 20.77 2.10 -11.19
N ASP A 260 20.64 1.53 -9.98
CA ASP A 260 20.60 0.07 -9.81
C ASP A 260 19.43 -0.54 -10.60
N VAL A 261 18.25 0.09 -10.55
CA VAL A 261 17.07 -0.39 -11.30
C VAL A 261 17.24 -0.17 -12.80
N LEU A 262 17.77 0.98 -13.22
CA LEU A 262 18.05 1.26 -14.63
C LEU A 262 19.03 0.24 -15.22
N ASP A 263 20.11 -0.07 -14.50
CA ASP A 263 21.12 -1.05 -14.90
C ASP A 263 20.51 -2.46 -15.04
N PHE A 264 19.68 -2.86 -14.08
CA PHE A 264 18.96 -4.13 -14.16
C PHE A 264 18.04 -4.21 -15.40
N VAL A 265 17.22 -3.18 -15.63
CA VAL A 265 16.26 -3.12 -16.74
C VAL A 265 16.96 -3.07 -18.09
N GLN A 266 17.98 -2.21 -18.23
CA GLN A 266 18.81 -2.10 -19.43
C GLN A 266 19.37 -3.47 -19.83
N ASN A 267 19.99 -4.19 -18.90
CA ASN A 267 20.62 -5.46 -19.19
C ASN A 267 19.59 -6.57 -19.46
N THR A 268 18.44 -6.55 -18.76
CA THR A 268 17.34 -7.49 -19.02
C THR A 268 16.80 -7.33 -20.44
N TYR A 269 16.45 -6.10 -20.84
CA TYR A 269 15.88 -5.84 -22.16
C TYR A 269 16.91 -6.02 -23.27
N PHE A 270 18.18 -5.72 -23.00
CA PHE A 270 19.27 -5.99 -23.94
C PHE A 270 19.38 -7.48 -24.27
N GLU A 271 19.43 -8.37 -23.28
CA GLU A 271 19.54 -9.82 -23.56
C GLU A 271 18.32 -10.36 -24.33
N ILE A 272 17.12 -9.83 -24.06
CA ILE A 272 15.91 -10.20 -24.82
C ILE A 272 16.02 -9.71 -26.27
N ALA A 273 16.39 -8.44 -26.48
CA ALA A 273 16.52 -7.85 -27.81
C ALA A 273 17.64 -8.52 -28.63
N ASP A 274 18.79 -8.79 -28.00
CA ASP A 274 19.94 -9.45 -28.60
C ASP A 274 19.59 -10.85 -29.11
N ASN A 275 18.86 -11.61 -28.29
CA ASN A 275 18.35 -12.93 -28.65
C ASN A 275 17.38 -12.91 -29.84
N MET A 276 16.76 -11.76 -30.11
CA MET A 276 15.86 -11.52 -31.24
C MET A 276 16.53 -10.76 -32.40
N GLY A 277 17.87 -10.72 -32.44
CA GLY A 277 18.64 -10.10 -33.52
C GLY A 277 18.58 -8.57 -33.52
N SER A 278 18.51 -7.95 -32.34
CA SER A 278 18.38 -6.51 -32.17
C SER A 278 19.30 -5.98 -31.07
N ASP A 279 19.54 -4.69 -31.03
CA ASP A 279 20.10 -4.02 -29.86
C ASP A 279 18.97 -3.41 -29.00
N CYS A 280 19.30 -3.05 -27.75
CA CYS A 280 18.41 -2.28 -26.90
C CYS A 280 19.21 -1.34 -26.00
N LYS A 281 18.75 -0.09 -25.92
CA LYS A 281 19.25 0.93 -24.98
C LYS A 281 18.10 1.57 -24.23
N VAL A 282 18.30 1.84 -22.96
CA VAL A 282 17.38 2.47 -22.03
C VAL A 282 18.12 3.66 -21.44
N SER A 283 17.62 4.86 -21.68
CA SER A 283 18.14 6.09 -21.10
C SER A 283 17.13 6.71 -20.15
N ASP A 284 17.63 7.36 -19.10
CA ASP A 284 16.81 8.03 -18.08
C ASP A 284 16.87 9.55 -18.26
N ASP A 285 15.73 10.20 -18.48
CA ASP A 285 15.62 11.66 -18.59
C ASP A 285 15.19 12.33 -17.26
N GLY A 286 15.12 11.55 -16.18
CA GLY A 286 14.69 11.96 -14.85
C GLY A 286 13.24 11.59 -14.56
N GLN A 287 12.31 11.88 -15.47
CA GLN A 287 10.89 11.54 -15.30
C GLN A 287 10.54 10.23 -16.00
N TYR A 288 11.13 9.99 -17.15
CA TYR A 288 10.82 8.90 -18.05
C TYR A 288 12.06 8.09 -18.39
N TRP A 289 11.81 6.84 -18.75
CA TRP A 289 12.77 5.99 -19.43
C TRP A 289 12.46 5.96 -20.91
N ILE A 290 13.50 6.14 -21.73
CA ILE A 290 13.42 6.07 -23.19
C ILE A 290 14.10 4.78 -23.62
N ILE A 291 13.32 3.85 -24.15
CA ILE A 291 13.76 2.56 -24.67
C ILE A 291 13.91 2.70 -26.17
N THR A 292 15.07 2.34 -26.70
CA THR A 292 15.39 2.34 -28.12
C THR A 292 15.91 0.96 -28.49
N MET A 293 15.28 0.33 -29.48
CA MET A 293 15.68 -0.95 -30.03
C MET A 293 15.93 -0.79 -31.53
N ASN A 294 17.09 -1.23 -32.00
CA ASN A 294 17.43 -1.25 -33.41
C ASN A 294 17.66 -2.68 -33.88
N LYS A 295 17.11 -2.99 -35.05
CA LYS A 295 17.40 -4.25 -35.74
C LYS A 295 18.88 -4.31 -36.12
N LYS A 296 19.53 -5.46 -35.95
CA LYS A 296 20.89 -5.72 -36.43
C LYS A 296 20.91 -6.17 -37.89
#